data_AF-A0A0V0R7B7-F1
#
_entry.id   AF-A0A0V0R7B7-F1
#
_cell.length_a   1.000
_cell.length_b   1.000
_cell.length_c   1.000
_cell.angle_alpha   90.00
_cell.angle_beta   90.00
_cell.angle_gamma   90.00
#
_symmetry.space_group_name_H-M   'P 1'
#
loop_
_entity.id
_entity.type
_entity.pdbx_description
1 polymer ?
#
loop_
_entity_poly.entity_id
_entity_poly.type
_entity_poly.pdbx_seq_one_letter_code
_entity_poly.pdbx_strand_id
1 'polypeptide(L)'
;MEEQKIQQENNQQQEQNFNQSYLNQDWYKLLEGKISFQKIDEIMDKRPYEYKKFNEKDKIIEYYQFNDQGISFCFENQELNALFLYNKFDKQMKQYTGQIPYNLNMDMTNGNMVAQLGEPVKVSGGKVIPICLTYENLGLEITFMTKSWEDNTSKIYQICLFQKNVSDQFKICGLCKKQTQYKCQKCWLVYYCSKDCQKTHWKVHKNFCQKPV
;
A
#
# COMPACT_ATOMS: atom_id res chain seq x y z
N MET A 1 -0.63 42.20 29.06
CA MET A 1 -1.74 41.43 28.45
C MET A 1 -1.60 41.30 26.94
N GLU A 2 -1.10 42.33 26.25
CA GLU A 2 -0.93 42.32 24.78
C GLU A 2 0.22 41.42 24.30
N GLU A 3 1.35 41.41 25.03
CA GLU A 3 2.49 40.51 24.76
C GLU A 3 2.14 39.02 24.93
N GLN A 4 1.25 38.69 25.88
CA GLN A 4 0.78 37.32 26.11
C GLN A 4 -0.16 36.82 25.01
N LYS A 5 -0.92 37.72 24.37
CA LYS A 5 -1.74 37.40 23.19
C LYS A 5 -0.88 37.16 21.94
N ILE A 6 0.13 38.00 21.72
CA ILE A 6 1.06 37.87 20.60
C ILE A 6 1.87 36.57 20.71
N GLN A 7 2.28 36.17 21.92
CA GLN A 7 2.95 34.87 22.13
C GLN A 7 2.04 33.66 21.92
N GLN A 8 0.76 33.75 22.30
CA GLN A 8 -0.23 32.69 22.03
C GLN A 8 -0.57 32.57 20.53
N GLU A 9 -0.71 33.69 19.83
CA GLU A 9 -0.95 33.72 18.38
C GLU A 9 0.26 33.23 17.58
N ASN A 10 1.48 33.56 18.00
CA ASN A 10 2.71 33.05 17.39
C ASN A 10 2.92 31.54 17.64
N ASN A 11 2.54 31.02 18.80
CA ASN A 11 2.59 29.58 19.07
C ASN A 11 1.53 28.81 18.25
N GLN A 12 0.33 29.37 18.09
CA GLN A 12 -0.71 28.81 17.20
C GLN A 12 -0.31 28.88 15.71
N GLN A 13 0.41 29.91 15.29
CA GLN A 13 0.96 30.00 13.93
C GLN A 13 2.18 29.09 13.70
N GLN A 14 2.99 28.81 14.73
CA GLN A 14 4.07 27.83 14.65
C GLN A 14 3.55 26.38 14.57
N GLU A 15 2.45 26.05 15.25
CA GLU A 15 1.77 24.75 15.10
C GLU A 15 1.16 24.52 13.71
N GLN A 16 0.94 25.60 12.94
CA GLN A 16 0.33 25.53 11.61
C GLN A 16 1.34 25.42 10.45
N ASN A 17 2.64 25.49 10.72
CA ASN A 17 3.70 25.46 9.69
C ASN A 17 4.57 24.21 9.73
N PHE A 18 4.06 23.08 10.23
CA PHE A 18 4.78 21.82 10.03
C PHE A 18 4.87 21.49 8.54
N ASN A 19 6.07 21.19 8.08
CA ASN A 19 6.32 20.84 6.69
C ASN A 19 5.50 19.59 6.32
N GLN A 20 4.59 19.70 5.37
CA GLN A 20 3.78 18.58 4.86
C GLN A 20 4.54 17.71 3.84
N SER A 21 5.88 17.78 3.84
CA SER A 21 6.74 17.03 2.91
C SER A 21 6.44 15.53 2.89
N TYR A 22 6.04 14.94 4.02
CA TYR A 22 5.67 13.52 4.13
C TYR A 22 4.44 13.14 3.26
N LEU A 23 3.57 14.09 2.90
CA LEU A 23 2.37 13.81 2.11
C LEU A 23 2.67 13.45 0.66
N ASN A 24 3.85 13.80 0.15
CA ASN A 24 4.24 13.62 -1.25
C ASN A 24 5.42 12.66 -1.42
N GLN A 25 5.64 11.76 -0.45
CA GLN A 25 6.73 10.80 -0.51
C GLN A 25 6.43 9.65 -1.46
N ASP A 26 7.45 9.24 -2.22
CA ASP A 26 7.45 7.95 -2.89
C ASP A 26 7.80 6.87 -1.87
N TRP A 27 6.77 6.34 -1.21
CA TRP A 27 6.92 5.33 -0.19
C TRP A 27 7.60 4.04 -0.68
N TYR A 28 7.44 3.67 -1.95
CA TYR A 28 8.11 2.48 -2.49
C TYR A 28 9.61 2.70 -2.62
N LYS A 29 10.04 3.89 -3.02
CA LYS A 29 11.47 4.22 -3.06
C LYS A 29 12.12 4.10 -1.67
N LEU A 30 11.40 4.49 -0.62
CA LEU A 30 11.90 4.37 0.76
C LEU A 30 11.94 2.91 1.24
N LEU A 31 10.91 2.12 0.92
CA LEU A 31 10.86 0.68 1.20
C LEU A 31 11.99 -0.07 0.48
N GLU A 32 12.20 0.20 -0.80
CA GLU A 32 13.28 -0.40 -1.61
C GLU A 32 14.67 0.00 -1.10
N GLY A 33 14.81 1.22 -0.58
CA GLY A 33 16.04 1.72 0.03
C GLY A 33 16.34 1.16 1.43
N LYS A 34 15.41 0.40 2.04
CA LYS A 34 15.56 -0.18 3.39
C LYS A 34 16.04 0.84 4.42
N ILE A 35 15.46 2.03 4.37
CA ILE A 35 15.94 3.16 5.17
C ILE A 35 15.74 2.91 6.67
N SER A 36 16.56 3.57 7.49
CA SER A 36 16.48 3.50 8.95
C SER A 36 15.40 4.43 9.52
N PHE A 37 15.06 4.24 10.80
CA PHE A 37 14.12 5.11 11.48
C PHE A 37 14.59 6.57 11.55
N GLN A 38 15.90 6.84 11.69
CA GLN A 38 16.39 8.23 11.69
C GLN A 38 15.98 8.98 10.43
N LYS A 39 15.99 8.29 9.27
CA LYS A 39 15.57 8.90 8.02
C LYS A 39 14.06 9.15 7.98
N ILE A 40 13.26 8.25 8.54
CA ILE A 40 11.82 8.45 8.70
C ILE A 40 11.53 9.62 9.65
N ASP A 41 12.23 9.73 10.77
CA ASP A 41 12.04 10.80 11.74
C ASP A 41 12.34 12.19 11.13
N GLU A 42 13.35 12.29 10.27
CA GLU A 42 13.60 13.48 9.45
C GLU A 42 12.44 13.81 8.49
N ILE A 43 11.92 12.81 7.76
CA ILE A 43 10.81 12.98 6.81
C ILE A 43 9.53 13.38 7.54
N MET A 44 9.31 12.81 8.71
CA MET A 44 8.18 13.11 9.57
C MET A 44 8.37 14.39 10.38
N ASP A 45 9.45 15.15 10.15
CA ASP A 45 9.73 16.43 10.82
C ASP A 45 9.68 16.31 12.35
N LYS A 46 10.21 15.20 12.88
CA LYS A 46 10.28 14.85 14.31
C LYS A 46 8.93 14.93 15.03
N ARG A 47 7.85 14.64 14.31
CA ARG A 47 6.49 14.62 14.88
C ARG A 47 6.36 13.58 16.00
N PRO A 48 5.46 13.79 16.96
CA PRO A 48 5.19 12.80 18.00
C PRO A 48 4.75 11.46 17.42
N TYR A 49 5.25 10.37 18.00
CA TYR A 49 4.88 9.01 17.63
C TYR A 49 4.80 8.10 18.86
N GLU A 50 4.00 7.04 18.76
CA GLU A 50 4.06 5.91 19.69
C GLU A 50 5.06 4.86 19.19
N TYR A 51 5.83 4.29 20.11
CA TYR A 51 6.80 3.23 19.82
C TYR A 51 6.38 1.90 20.45
N LYS A 52 6.42 0.83 19.66
CA LYS A 52 6.16 -0.54 20.12
C LYS A 52 7.25 -1.47 19.59
N LYS A 53 7.80 -2.35 20.44
CA LYS A 53 8.83 -3.32 20.09
C LYS A 53 8.38 -4.73 20.44
N PHE A 54 8.60 -5.66 19.52
CA PHE A 54 8.29 -7.07 19.67
C PHE A 54 9.50 -7.91 19.26
N ASN A 55 9.70 -9.02 19.95
CA ASN A 55 10.66 -10.04 19.53
C ASN A 55 9.86 -11.22 18.97
N GLU A 56 10.06 -11.53 17.69
CA GLU A 56 9.39 -12.65 17.03
C GLU A 56 10.44 -13.60 16.46
N LYS A 57 10.63 -14.75 17.13
CA LYS A 57 11.70 -15.72 16.82
C LYS A 57 13.07 -15.03 16.83
N ASP A 58 13.73 -14.96 15.67
CA ASP A 58 15.06 -14.36 15.46
C ASP A 58 14.99 -12.92 14.91
N LYS A 59 13.80 -12.29 14.95
CA LYS A 59 13.57 -10.96 14.39
C LYS A 59 13.15 -9.98 15.48
N ILE A 60 13.65 -8.75 15.35
CA ILE A 60 13.17 -7.59 16.11
C ILE A 60 12.20 -6.82 15.23
N ILE A 61 10.96 -6.65 15.69
CA ILE A 61 9.92 -5.89 15.00
C ILE A 61 9.63 -4.62 15.78
N GLU A 62 9.73 -3.47 15.11
CA GLU A 62 9.52 -2.16 15.71
C GLU A 62 8.46 -1.38 14.94
N TYR A 63 7.50 -0.81 15.66
CA TYR A 63 6.47 0.03 15.12
C TYR A 63 6.61 1.46 15.63
N TYR A 64 6.52 2.42 14.70
CA TYR A 64 6.50 3.85 14.97
C TYR A 64 5.20 4.42 14.42
N GLN A 65 4.27 4.78 15.31
CA GLN A 65 2.89 5.14 14.96
C GLN A 65 2.69 6.65 15.09
N PHE A 66 2.51 7.32 13.96
CA PHE A 66 2.22 8.75 13.88
C PHE A 66 0.70 8.94 13.80
N ASN A 67 0.04 8.80 14.95
CA ASN A 67 -1.41 8.75 15.08
C ASN A 67 -2.11 9.93 14.41
N ASP A 68 -1.59 11.14 14.57
CA ASP A 68 -2.15 12.36 13.99
C ASP A 68 -1.97 12.47 12.46
N GLN A 69 -1.07 11.67 11.89
CA GLN A 69 -0.81 11.63 10.45
C GLN A 69 -1.47 10.41 9.79
N GLY A 70 -2.04 9.49 10.57
CA GLY A 70 -2.67 8.29 10.03
C GLY A 70 -1.69 7.32 9.39
N ILE A 71 -0.43 7.31 9.83
CA ILE A 71 0.64 6.47 9.27
C ILE A 71 1.42 5.76 10.37
N SER A 72 1.78 4.51 10.13
CA SER A 72 2.66 3.71 10.99
C SER A 72 3.76 3.08 10.15
N PHE A 73 4.98 3.03 10.67
CA PHE A 73 6.12 2.39 10.03
C PHE A 73 6.49 1.13 10.80
N CYS A 74 6.70 0.03 10.09
CA CYS A 74 7.16 -1.23 10.64
C CYS A 74 8.57 -1.52 10.15
N PHE A 75 9.47 -1.69 11.11
CA PHE A 75 10.85 -2.04 10.89
C PHE A 75 11.07 -3.48 11.31
N GLU A 76 11.79 -4.21 10.48
CA GLU A 76 12.32 -5.54 10.81
C GLU A 76 13.84 -5.41 10.89
N ASN A 77 14.42 -5.73 12.03
CA ASN A 77 15.87 -5.65 12.26
C ASN A 77 16.46 -4.28 11.86
N GLN A 78 15.78 -3.19 12.26
CA GLN A 78 16.14 -1.79 11.98
C GLN A 78 16.02 -1.32 10.52
N GLU A 79 15.54 -2.16 9.61
CA GLU A 79 15.25 -1.79 8.23
C GLU A 79 13.74 -1.59 8.03
N LEU A 80 13.35 -0.53 7.33
CA LEU A 80 11.95 -0.30 6.97
C LEU A 80 11.46 -1.49 6.12
N ASN A 81 10.45 -2.19 6.64
CA ASN A 81 9.90 -3.40 6.02
C ASN A 81 8.49 -3.17 5.45
N ALA A 82 7.67 -2.40 6.17
CA ALA A 82 6.33 -2.05 5.73
C ALA A 82 5.90 -0.71 6.32
N LEU A 83 4.86 -0.11 5.74
CA LEU A 83 4.15 1.01 6.36
C LEU A 83 2.65 0.84 6.18
N PHE A 84 1.89 1.41 7.11
CA PHE A 84 0.45 1.28 7.19
C PHE A 84 -0.18 2.68 7.13
N LEU A 85 -1.11 2.86 6.21
CA LEU A 85 -1.92 4.05 6.04
C LEU A 85 -3.33 3.75 6.56
N TYR A 86 -3.84 4.59 7.44
CA TYR A 86 -5.09 4.34 8.14
C TYR A 86 -6.21 5.21 7.63
N ASN A 87 -7.43 4.66 7.63
CA ASN A 87 -8.65 5.43 7.45
C ASN A 87 -9.16 5.96 8.79
N LYS A 88 -10.10 6.90 8.78
CA LYS A 88 -10.76 7.49 9.97
C LYS A 88 -11.55 6.51 10.84
N PHE A 89 -11.63 5.25 10.44
CA PHE A 89 -12.34 4.20 11.17
C PHE A 89 -11.50 3.59 12.28
N ASP A 90 -10.18 3.78 12.24
CA ASP A 90 -9.33 3.40 13.35
C ASP A 90 -9.58 4.34 14.54
N LYS A 91 -9.66 3.79 15.75
CA LYS A 91 -9.98 4.57 16.95
C LYS A 91 -8.77 5.37 17.46
N GLN A 92 -7.57 5.00 17.07
CA GLN A 92 -6.31 5.57 17.54
C GLN A 92 -5.65 6.45 16.47
N MET A 93 -5.96 6.23 15.18
CA MET A 93 -5.33 6.92 14.06
C MET A 93 -6.28 7.92 13.40
N LYS A 94 -5.77 9.11 13.04
CA LYS A 94 -6.43 9.98 12.06
C LYS A 94 -6.35 9.35 10.66
N GLN A 95 -7.18 9.83 9.74
CA GLN A 95 -7.09 9.41 8.35
C GLN A 95 -5.82 9.95 7.69
N TYR A 96 -5.08 9.10 6.99
CA TYR A 96 -3.97 9.51 6.14
C TYR A 96 -4.48 10.37 4.97
N THR A 97 -3.84 11.50 4.73
CA THR A 97 -4.22 12.48 3.70
C THR A 97 -3.20 12.65 2.58
N GLY A 98 -2.09 11.91 2.63
CA GLY A 98 -1.05 12.00 1.61
C GLY A 98 -1.37 11.21 0.35
N GLN A 99 -0.42 11.23 -0.59
CA GLN A 99 -0.52 10.47 -1.83
C GLN A 99 -0.45 8.96 -1.53
N ILE A 100 -1.36 8.22 -2.14
CA ILE A 100 -1.39 6.76 -2.07
C ILE A 100 -1.06 6.22 -3.47
N PRO A 101 -0.11 5.27 -3.59
CA PRO A 101 0.27 4.70 -4.88
C PRO A 101 -0.92 4.15 -5.67
N TYR A 102 -0.76 4.01 -6.99
CA TYR A 102 -1.76 3.46 -7.91
C TYR A 102 -3.07 4.26 -7.99
N ASN A 103 -3.04 5.56 -7.63
CA ASN A 103 -4.20 6.44 -7.62
C ASN A 103 -5.33 5.91 -6.71
N LEU A 104 -4.94 5.33 -5.57
CA LEU A 104 -5.87 4.86 -4.57
C LEU A 104 -6.31 6.00 -3.65
N ASN A 105 -7.46 5.86 -3.03
CA ASN A 105 -7.91 6.75 -1.96
C ASN A 105 -8.69 5.99 -0.90
N MET A 106 -8.77 6.55 0.30
CA MET A 106 -9.40 5.91 1.47
C MET A 106 -10.92 5.72 1.35
N ASP A 107 -11.59 6.36 0.39
CA ASP A 107 -13.02 6.18 0.15
C ASP A 107 -13.36 5.06 -0.84
N MET A 108 -12.35 4.45 -1.46
CA MET A 108 -12.55 3.30 -2.36
C MET A 108 -13.14 2.09 -1.63
N THR A 109 -13.96 1.33 -2.35
CA THR A 109 -14.49 0.05 -1.89
C THR A 109 -13.67 -1.12 -2.43
N ASN A 110 -13.83 -2.31 -1.85
CA ASN A 110 -13.22 -3.52 -2.41
C ASN A 110 -13.69 -3.80 -3.85
N GLY A 111 -14.94 -3.49 -4.19
CA GLY A 111 -15.41 -3.51 -5.58
C GLY A 111 -14.61 -2.57 -6.49
N ASN A 112 -14.34 -1.33 -6.05
CA ASN A 112 -13.48 -0.40 -6.80
C ASN A 112 -12.05 -0.94 -6.96
N MET A 113 -11.49 -1.52 -5.90
CA MET A 113 -10.14 -2.07 -5.90
C MET A 113 -9.98 -3.21 -6.91
N VAL A 114 -10.91 -4.17 -6.92
CA VAL A 114 -10.86 -5.29 -7.87
C VAL A 114 -11.06 -4.80 -9.30
N ALA A 115 -11.92 -3.82 -9.53
CA ALA A 115 -12.10 -3.22 -10.85
C ALA A 115 -10.83 -2.50 -11.36
N GLN A 116 -10.08 -1.85 -10.46
CA GLN A 116 -8.91 -1.04 -10.81
C GLN A 116 -7.61 -1.88 -10.91
N LEU A 117 -7.38 -2.78 -9.95
CA LEU A 117 -6.14 -3.55 -9.85
C LEU A 117 -6.27 -4.99 -10.36
N GLY A 118 -7.49 -5.45 -10.64
CA GLY A 118 -7.78 -6.84 -10.93
C GLY A 118 -7.95 -7.69 -9.66
N GLU A 119 -8.01 -9.00 -9.87
CA GLU A 119 -8.16 -9.96 -8.77
C GLU A 119 -6.89 -9.98 -7.90
N PRO A 120 -7.04 -10.01 -6.56
CA PRO A 120 -5.92 -10.14 -5.63
C PRO A 120 -5.26 -11.52 -5.75
N VAL A 121 -3.98 -11.58 -5.39
CA VAL A 121 -3.20 -12.83 -5.34
C VAL A 121 -3.66 -13.69 -4.18
N LYS A 122 -3.94 -13.05 -3.05
CA LYS A 122 -4.36 -13.71 -1.82
C LYS A 122 -5.48 -12.92 -1.17
N VAL A 123 -6.42 -13.67 -0.62
CA VAL A 123 -7.53 -13.17 0.19
C VAL A 123 -7.41 -13.79 1.58
N SER A 124 -7.63 -13.00 2.62
CA SER A 124 -7.57 -13.47 4.01
C SER A 124 -8.59 -12.80 4.91
N GLY A 125 -8.83 -13.38 6.08
CA GLY A 125 -9.86 -12.92 7.00
C GLY A 125 -11.26 -13.39 6.66
N GLY A 126 -12.26 -12.62 7.08
CA GLY A 126 -13.67 -12.94 6.95
C GLY A 126 -14.27 -13.66 8.18
N LYS A 127 -15.60 -13.63 8.28
CA LYS A 127 -16.43 -14.08 9.41
C LYS A 127 -16.12 -13.39 10.74
N VAL A 128 -14.93 -13.60 11.28
CA VAL A 128 -14.48 -13.12 12.60
C VAL A 128 -13.70 -11.82 12.49
N ILE A 129 -12.76 -11.75 11.56
CA ILE A 129 -11.89 -10.60 11.33
C ILE A 129 -12.22 -9.93 10.00
N PRO A 130 -11.90 -8.63 9.82
CA PRO A 130 -12.14 -7.95 8.57
C PRO A 130 -11.39 -8.62 7.40
N ILE A 131 -11.95 -8.48 6.20
CA ILE A 131 -11.34 -9.05 5.00
C ILE A 131 -10.12 -8.25 4.58
N CYS A 132 -9.15 -8.95 4.02
CA CYS A 132 -7.89 -8.39 3.56
C CYS A 132 -7.51 -8.95 2.18
N LEU A 133 -7.17 -8.06 1.25
CA LEU A 133 -6.77 -8.34 -0.12
C LEU A 133 -5.28 -8.05 -0.32
N THR A 134 -4.51 -9.05 -0.74
CA THR A 134 -3.07 -8.89 -0.97
C THR A 134 -2.76 -8.94 -2.47
N TYR A 135 -2.05 -7.91 -2.93
CA TYR A 135 -1.49 -7.76 -4.27
C TYR A 135 0.04 -7.79 -4.16
N GLU A 136 0.62 -8.97 -3.96
CA GLU A 136 2.05 -9.16 -3.66
C GLU A 136 2.97 -8.56 -4.74
N ASN A 137 2.58 -8.67 -6.02
CA ASN A 137 3.31 -8.10 -7.15
C ASN A 137 3.32 -6.56 -7.14
N LEU A 138 2.36 -5.94 -6.45
CA LEU A 138 2.28 -4.50 -6.27
C LEU A 138 2.90 -4.06 -4.94
N GLY A 139 3.27 -4.98 -4.04
CA GLY A 139 3.72 -4.63 -2.69
C GLY A 139 2.62 -3.94 -1.89
N LEU A 140 1.39 -4.45 -1.99
CA LEU A 140 0.18 -3.81 -1.49
C LEU A 140 -0.72 -4.82 -0.80
N GLU A 141 -1.21 -4.47 0.37
CA GLU A 141 -2.25 -5.19 1.10
C GLU A 141 -3.32 -4.20 1.57
N ILE A 142 -4.60 -4.56 1.45
CA ILE A 142 -5.72 -3.67 1.75
C ILE A 142 -6.74 -4.40 2.61
N THR A 143 -6.94 -3.87 3.81
CA THR A 143 -7.97 -4.34 4.75
C THR A 143 -9.20 -3.48 4.59
N PHE A 144 -10.39 -4.11 4.58
CA PHE A 144 -11.69 -3.43 4.51
C PHE A 144 -12.42 -3.56 5.83
N MET A 145 -13.44 -2.73 6.07
CA MET A 145 -14.24 -2.79 7.30
C MET A 145 -15.08 -4.07 7.42
N THR A 146 -15.48 -4.66 6.29
CA THR A 146 -16.37 -5.81 6.25
C THR A 146 -15.66 -7.11 6.60
N LYS A 147 -16.44 -8.08 7.08
CA LYS A 147 -16.02 -9.46 7.32
C LYS A 147 -16.62 -10.44 6.29
N SER A 148 -17.34 -9.93 5.29
CA SER A 148 -18.03 -10.69 4.26
C SER A 148 -17.35 -10.44 2.91
N TRP A 149 -17.12 -11.51 2.16
CA TRP A 149 -16.55 -11.45 0.82
C TRP A 149 -17.55 -10.98 -0.22
N GLU A 150 -18.83 -11.12 0.11
CA GLU A 150 -19.96 -10.77 -0.74
C GLU A 150 -20.25 -9.26 -0.72
N ASP A 151 -19.79 -8.54 0.31
CA ASP A 151 -19.91 -7.10 0.41
C ASP A 151 -18.83 -6.39 -0.41
N ASN A 152 -19.19 -5.94 -1.61
CA ASN A 152 -18.31 -5.18 -2.51
C ASN A 152 -18.34 -3.65 -2.30
N THR A 153 -19.05 -3.18 -1.28
CA THR A 153 -19.27 -1.76 -0.97
C THR A 153 -18.48 -1.29 0.25
N SER A 154 -17.81 -2.20 0.94
CA SER A 154 -17.05 -1.89 2.14
C SER A 154 -15.86 -1.00 1.83
N LYS A 155 -15.70 0.09 2.60
CA LYS A 155 -14.57 1.02 2.48
C LYS A 155 -13.29 0.42 3.03
N ILE A 156 -12.17 0.91 2.50
CA ILE A 156 -10.83 0.63 3.02
C ILE A 156 -10.76 1.01 4.50
N TYR A 157 -10.29 0.08 5.33
CA TYR A 157 -9.93 0.32 6.73
C TYR A 157 -8.47 0.76 6.84
N GLN A 158 -7.59 0.06 6.13
CA GLN A 158 -6.14 0.23 6.20
C GLN A 158 -5.50 -0.22 4.89
N ILE A 159 -4.43 0.46 4.50
CA ILE A 159 -3.55 0.07 3.39
C ILE A 159 -2.17 -0.22 3.97
N CYS A 160 -1.60 -1.37 3.66
CA CYS A 160 -0.22 -1.73 3.95
C CYS A 160 0.59 -1.69 2.65
N LEU A 161 1.68 -0.92 2.64
CA LEU A 161 2.69 -0.95 1.59
C LEU A 161 3.90 -1.71 2.10
N PHE A 162 4.41 -2.62 1.28
CA PHE A 162 5.60 -3.42 1.59
C PHE A 162 6.46 -3.59 0.34
N GLN A 163 7.68 -4.10 0.50
CA GLN A 163 8.57 -4.31 -0.63
C GLN A 163 7.92 -5.23 -1.67
N LYS A 164 7.87 -4.75 -2.92
CA LYS A 164 7.29 -5.51 -4.03
C LYS A 164 8.02 -6.84 -4.18
N ASN A 165 7.28 -7.94 -4.20
CA ASN A 165 7.84 -9.20 -4.62
C ASN A 165 7.79 -9.28 -6.15
N VAL A 166 8.82 -8.75 -6.80
CA VAL A 166 8.95 -8.73 -8.27
C VAL A 166 9.47 -10.05 -8.82
N SER A 167 9.38 -11.16 -8.05
CA SER A 167 9.90 -12.44 -8.51
C SER A 167 9.34 -12.81 -9.88
N ASP A 168 10.15 -13.52 -10.67
CA ASP A 168 9.76 -14.01 -12.00
C ASP A 168 8.51 -14.90 -12.01
N GLN A 169 8.00 -15.27 -10.83
CA GLN A 169 6.79 -16.06 -10.64
C GLN A 169 5.50 -15.25 -10.84
N PHE A 170 5.55 -13.91 -10.78
CA PHE A 170 4.37 -13.07 -10.98
C PHE A 170 4.19 -12.70 -12.44
N LYS A 171 3.51 -13.57 -13.20
CA LYS A 171 3.14 -13.31 -14.59
C LYS A 171 1.64 -13.00 -14.68
N ILE A 172 1.32 -11.93 -15.41
CA ILE A 172 -0.02 -11.35 -15.45
C ILE A 172 -0.63 -11.53 -16.84
N CYS A 173 -1.91 -11.92 -16.88
CA CYS A 173 -2.65 -12.07 -18.12
C CYS A 173 -2.68 -10.73 -18.88
N GLY A 174 -2.22 -10.72 -20.13
CA GLY A 174 -2.19 -9.54 -20.98
C GLY A 174 -3.58 -8.92 -21.21
N LEU A 175 -4.64 -9.74 -21.14
CA LEU A 175 -6.02 -9.29 -21.30
C LEU A 175 -6.69 -8.87 -19.98
N CYS A 176 -6.95 -9.84 -19.09
CA CYS A 176 -7.82 -9.63 -17.91
C CYS A 176 -7.06 -9.34 -16.62
N LYS A 177 -5.72 -9.24 -16.68
CA LYS A 177 -4.83 -8.93 -15.56
C LYS A 177 -4.84 -9.93 -14.39
N LYS A 178 -5.50 -11.08 -14.52
CA LYS A 178 -5.37 -12.20 -13.57
C LYS A 178 -3.95 -12.78 -13.61
N GLN A 179 -3.46 -13.22 -12.45
CA GLN A 179 -2.21 -13.97 -12.36
C GLN A 179 -2.29 -15.27 -13.19
N THR A 180 -1.16 -15.65 -13.78
CA THR A 180 -1.05 -16.84 -14.61
C THR A 180 0.41 -17.30 -14.72
N GLN A 181 0.63 -18.50 -15.24
CA GLN A 181 1.95 -19.02 -15.62
C GLN A 181 2.04 -19.33 -17.12
N TYR A 182 0.93 -19.23 -17.86
CA TYR A 182 0.90 -19.63 -19.26
C TYR A 182 1.34 -18.46 -20.15
N LYS A 183 2.38 -18.69 -20.95
CA LYS A 183 2.89 -17.73 -21.91
C LYS A 183 2.51 -18.07 -23.34
N CYS A 184 2.41 -17.06 -24.19
CA CYS A 184 2.30 -17.25 -25.63
C CYS A 184 3.48 -18.09 -26.12
N GLN A 185 3.24 -19.27 -26.67
CA GLN A 185 4.31 -20.18 -27.11
C GLN A 185 5.18 -19.65 -28.25
N LYS A 186 4.72 -18.62 -28.98
CA LYS A 186 5.48 -17.99 -30.07
C LYS A 186 6.50 -16.99 -29.55
N CYS A 187 6.06 -16.00 -28.76
CA CYS A 187 6.94 -14.91 -28.32
C CYS A 187 7.51 -15.06 -26.91
N TRP A 188 6.86 -15.84 -26.04
CA TRP A 188 7.17 -15.97 -24.62
C TRP A 188 7.11 -14.66 -23.80
N LEU A 189 6.76 -13.53 -24.42
CA LEU A 189 6.69 -12.19 -23.80
C LEU A 189 5.36 -11.91 -23.10
N VAL A 190 4.24 -12.42 -23.63
CA VAL A 190 2.89 -12.14 -23.11
C VAL A 190 2.29 -13.39 -22.50
N TYR A 191 1.62 -13.21 -21.36
CA TYR A 191 0.99 -14.28 -20.59
C TYR A 191 -0.54 -14.23 -20.67
N TYR A 192 -1.22 -15.38 -20.47
CA TYR A 192 -2.67 -15.49 -20.53
C TYR A 192 -3.21 -16.50 -19.52
N CYS A 193 -4.19 -16.11 -18.70
CA CYS A 193 -4.82 -17.04 -17.77
C CYS A 193 -5.69 -18.12 -18.46
N SER A 194 -6.07 -17.93 -19.73
CA SER A 194 -6.85 -18.89 -20.51
C SER A 194 -6.64 -18.72 -22.03
N LYS A 195 -7.01 -19.76 -22.79
CA LYS A 195 -7.05 -19.70 -24.26
C LYS A 195 -8.00 -18.61 -24.76
N ASP A 196 -9.10 -18.36 -24.05
CA ASP A 196 -10.06 -17.32 -24.43
C ASP A 196 -9.46 -15.93 -24.25
N CYS A 197 -8.72 -15.70 -23.17
CA CYS A 197 -7.98 -14.45 -23.00
C CYS A 197 -6.95 -14.23 -24.12
N GLN A 198 -6.26 -15.30 -24.52
CA GLN A 198 -5.33 -15.24 -25.65
C GLN A 198 -6.04 -14.90 -26.96
N LYS A 199 -7.13 -15.60 -27.30
CA LYS A 199 -7.90 -15.38 -28.53
C LYS A 199 -8.47 -13.96 -28.63
N THR A 200 -9.02 -13.47 -27.53
CA THR A 200 -9.59 -12.11 -27.47
C THR A 200 -8.49 -11.05 -27.63
N HIS A 201 -7.35 -11.22 -26.95
CA HIS A 201 -6.22 -10.30 -27.09
C HIS A 201 -5.47 -10.45 -28.44
N TRP A 202 -5.60 -11.60 -29.12
CA TRP A 202 -4.89 -11.91 -30.35
C TRP A 202 -5.10 -10.86 -31.46
N LYS A 203 -6.27 -10.22 -31.48
CA LYS A 203 -6.60 -9.13 -32.41
C LYS A 203 -5.56 -8.02 -32.43
N VAL A 204 -4.96 -7.72 -31.26
CA VAL A 204 -3.93 -6.70 -31.09
C VAL A 204 -2.54 -7.35 -30.97
N HIS A 205 -2.42 -8.42 -30.18
CA HIS A 205 -1.13 -9.07 -29.91
C HIS A 205 -0.40 -9.59 -31.17
N LYS A 206 -1.14 -10.06 -32.18
CA LYS A 206 -0.56 -10.63 -33.41
C LYS A 206 0.39 -9.66 -34.13
N ASN A 207 0.18 -8.35 -33.99
CA ASN A 207 0.96 -7.33 -34.69
C ASN A 207 2.41 -7.22 -34.18
N PHE A 208 2.67 -7.68 -32.96
CA PHE A 208 3.99 -7.64 -32.33
C PHE A 208 4.46 -9.00 -31.80
N CYS A 209 3.76 -10.08 -32.17
CA CYS A 209 4.09 -11.44 -31.71
C CYS A 209 5.23 -12.04 -32.56
N GLN A 210 6.47 -11.91 -32.06
CA GLN A 210 7.69 -12.40 -32.71
C GLN A 210 8.44 -13.38 -31.80
N LYS A 211 9.19 -14.33 -32.39
CA LYS A 211 10.02 -15.27 -31.60
C LYS A 211 11.15 -14.50 -30.92
N PRO A 212 11.53 -14.84 -29.68
CA PRO A 212 12.76 -14.34 -29.08
C PRO A 212 13.95 -14.64 -30.01
N VAL A 213 14.86 -13.67 -30.14
CA VAL A 213 16.16 -13.86 -30.82
C VAL A 213 17.11 -14.59 -29.89
#